data_AF-A0A848WNU7-F1
#
_entry.id   AF-A0A848WNU7-F1
#
_cell.length_a   1.000
_cell.length_b   1.000
_cell.length_c   1.000
_cell.angle_alpha   90.00
_cell.angle_beta   90.00
_cell.angle_gamma   90.00
#
_symmetry.space_group_name_H-M   'P 1'
#
loop_
_entity.id
_entity.type
_entity.pdbx_description
1 polymer ?
#
loop_
_entity_poly.entity_id
_entity_poly.type
_entity_poly.pdbx_seq_one_letter_code
_entity_poly.pdbx_strand_id
1 'polypeptide(L)'
;MKERYVDGFVLPLRKDRVDDYKKLAEAVLEVWKEHGALEYWECIGDDLEIEGVRSFLDLAKCGKDETAVFAWVVFESREARDAANEKIMNDPRMLELMDTDNPIFDCARMAMGGFRGLVGEQFS
;
A
#
# COMPACT_ATOMS: atom_id res chain seq x y z
N MET A 1 -17.99 -12.13 12.17
CA MET A 1 -16.62 -12.14 11.62
C MET A 1 -15.68 -11.60 12.67
N LYS A 2 -14.45 -12.10 12.72
CA LYS A 2 -13.42 -11.54 13.60
C LYS A 2 -13.04 -10.16 13.05
N GLU A 3 -13.02 -9.16 13.92
CA GLU A 3 -12.68 -7.79 13.55
C GLU A 3 -11.23 -7.76 13.06
N ARG A 4 -11.02 -7.36 11.79
CA ARG A 4 -9.68 -7.26 11.18
C ARG A 4 -9.12 -5.86 11.35
N TYR A 5 -7.79 -5.74 11.22
CA TYR A 5 -7.13 -4.45 11.14
C TYR A 5 -6.48 -4.27 9.78
N VAL A 6 -6.58 -3.08 9.20
CA VAL A 6 -6.15 -2.80 7.84
C VAL A 6 -5.23 -1.60 7.85
N ASP A 7 -4.03 -1.72 7.29
CA ASP A 7 -3.28 -0.54 6.85
C ASP A 7 -3.67 -0.25 5.40
N GLY A 8 -4.10 0.98 5.12
CA GLY A 8 -4.49 1.44 3.79
C GLY A 8 -3.55 2.54 3.29
N PHE A 9 -3.29 2.53 1.98
CA PHE A 9 -2.31 3.38 1.33
C PHE A 9 -2.86 3.95 0.02
N VAL A 10 -2.56 5.22 -0.25
CA VAL A 10 -2.72 5.85 -1.56
C VAL A 10 -1.46 6.62 -1.87
N LEU A 11 -0.79 6.30 -2.98
CA LEU A 11 0.47 6.94 -3.37
C LEU A 11 0.49 7.36 -4.85
N PRO A 12 1.23 8.42 -5.20
CA PRO A 12 1.41 8.81 -6.59
C PRO A 12 2.47 7.92 -7.24
N LEU A 13 2.22 7.47 -8.47
CA LEU A 13 3.18 6.69 -9.25
C LEU A 13 3.28 7.24 -10.66
N ARG A 14 4.50 7.48 -11.13
CA ARG A 14 4.72 7.85 -12.54
C ARG A 14 4.29 6.71 -13.46
N LYS A 15 3.56 7.04 -14.52
CA LYS A 15 3.01 6.06 -15.48
C LYS A 15 4.10 5.24 -16.17
N ASP A 16 5.30 5.80 -16.34
CA ASP A 16 6.45 5.12 -16.94
C ASP A 16 7.23 4.21 -15.96
N ARG A 17 6.82 4.15 -14.69
CA ARG A 17 7.47 3.37 -13.62
C ARG A 17 6.61 2.22 -13.09
N VAL A 18 5.49 1.91 -13.75
CA VAL A 18 4.54 0.87 -13.30
C VAL A 18 5.20 -0.51 -13.21
N ASP A 19 6.00 -0.90 -14.20
CA ASP A 19 6.67 -2.21 -14.18
C ASP A 19 7.75 -2.29 -13.08
N ASP A 20 8.43 -1.19 -12.79
CA ASP A 20 9.41 -1.11 -11.70
C ASP A 20 8.70 -1.20 -10.33
N TYR A 21 7.58 -0.49 -10.19
CA TYR A 21 6.72 -0.56 -8.99
C TYR A 21 6.17 -1.96 -8.77
N LYS A 22 5.70 -2.63 -9.82
CA LYS A 22 5.17 -3.99 -9.71
C LYS A 22 6.21 -4.96 -9.15
N LYS A 23 7.45 -4.92 -9.64
CA LYS A 23 8.55 -5.76 -9.12
C LYS A 23 8.86 -5.45 -7.66
N LEU A 24 8.87 -4.17 -7.28
CA LEU A 24 9.03 -3.75 -5.89
C LEU A 24 7.90 -4.33 -5.02
N ALA A 25 6.65 -4.12 -5.42
CA ALA A 25 5.47 -4.61 -4.72
C ALA A 25 5.46 -6.13 -4.54
N GLU A 26 5.86 -6.89 -5.57
CA GLU A 26 6.01 -8.36 -5.49
C GLU A 26 7.06 -8.77 -4.46
N ALA A 27 8.19 -8.05 -4.34
CA ALA A 27 9.19 -8.33 -3.32
C ALA A 27 8.71 -7.95 -1.90
N VAL A 28 8.02 -6.83 -1.76
CA VAL A 28 7.45 -6.35 -0.48
C VAL A 28 6.35 -7.30 0.01
N LEU A 29 5.51 -7.80 -0.88
CA LEU A 29 4.47 -8.79 -0.60
C LEU A 29 5.01 -10.00 0.16
N GLU A 30 6.12 -10.59 -0.31
CA GLU A 30 6.71 -11.78 0.32
C GLU A 30 7.13 -11.49 1.76
N VAL A 31 7.76 -10.34 2.01
CA VAL A 31 8.17 -9.91 3.36
C VAL A 31 6.95 -9.71 4.26
N TRP A 32 5.92 -9.01 3.78
CA TRP A 32 4.71 -8.73 4.57
C TRP A 32 3.98 -10.01 4.96
N LYS A 33 3.85 -10.94 4.02
CA LYS A 33 3.21 -12.23 4.23
C LYS A 33 3.94 -13.07 5.26
N GLU A 34 5.27 -13.11 5.20
CA GLU A 34 6.09 -13.81 6.20
C GLU A 34 5.92 -13.23 7.62
N HIS A 35 5.68 -11.92 7.74
CA HIS A 35 5.53 -11.24 9.03
C HIS A 35 4.10 -11.13 9.54
N GLY A 36 3.12 -11.75 8.87
CA GLY A 36 1.77 -11.93 9.39
C GLY A 36 0.66 -11.15 8.68
N ALA A 37 0.93 -10.59 7.50
CA ALA A 37 -0.13 -10.11 6.61
C ALA A 37 -1.01 -11.30 6.15
N LEU A 38 -2.32 -11.14 6.28
CA LEU A 38 -3.32 -12.11 5.83
C LEU A 38 -3.68 -11.90 4.37
N GLU A 39 -3.75 -10.65 3.95
CA GLU A 39 -3.99 -10.22 2.58
C GLU A 39 -3.11 -9.01 2.29
N TYR A 40 -2.71 -8.86 1.02
CA TYR A 40 -1.87 -7.78 0.53
C TYR A 40 -2.28 -7.49 -0.90
N TRP A 41 -2.66 -6.24 -1.16
CA TRP A 41 -3.19 -5.81 -2.45
C TRP A 41 -2.55 -4.51 -2.88
N GLU A 42 -2.22 -4.44 -4.16
CA GLU A 42 -1.66 -3.29 -4.85
C GLU A 42 -2.44 -3.09 -6.15
N CYS A 43 -3.19 -1.99 -6.24
CA CYS A 43 -4.07 -1.72 -7.36
C CYS A 43 -3.64 -0.43 -8.06
N ILE A 44 -3.45 -0.51 -9.38
CA ILE A 44 -3.18 0.67 -10.21
C ILE A 44 -4.49 1.36 -10.58
N GLY A 45 -4.50 2.69 -10.60
CA GLY A 45 -5.66 3.45 -11.04
C GLY A 45 -6.03 3.21 -12.49
N ASP A 46 -7.31 2.94 -12.73
CA ASP A 46 -7.91 2.65 -14.04
C ASP A 46 -9.04 3.66 -14.36
N ASP A 47 -10.01 3.78 -13.46
CA ASP A 47 -11.09 4.78 -13.51
C ASP A 47 -11.06 5.67 -12.24
N LEU A 48 -10.46 6.87 -12.36
CA LEU A 48 -10.17 7.76 -11.22
C LEU A 48 -10.94 9.09 -11.24
N GLU A 49 -11.73 9.34 -12.28
CA GLU A 49 -12.47 10.61 -12.47
C GLU A 49 -13.98 10.37 -12.39
N ILE A 50 -14.47 10.16 -11.18
CA ILE A 50 -15.90 9.93 -10.90
C ILE A 50 -16.57 11.27 -10.55
N GLU A 51 -17.66 11.60 -11.25
CA GLU A 51 -18.42 12.82 -11.02
C GLU A 51 -19.01 12.89 -9.60
N GLY A 52 -18.91 14.06 -8.95
CA GLY A 52 -19.54 14.33 -7.66
C GLY A 52 -18.77 13.84 -6.43
N VAL A 53 -17.60 13.21 -6.60
CA VAL A 53 -16.74 12.75 -5.50
C VAL A 53 -15.30 13.24 -5.67
N ARG A 54 -14.48 13.11 -4.62
CA ARG A 54 -13.06 13.46 -4.65
C ARG A 54 -12.26 12.35 -5.34
N SER A 55 -11.32 12.72 -6.20
CA SER A 55 -10.45 11.76 -6.87
C SER A 55 -9.30 11.31 -5.95
N PHE A 56 -8.85 10.07 -6.11
CA PHE A 56 -7.60 9.60 -5.49
C PHE A 56 -6.37 10.32 -6.05
N LEU A 57 -6.43 10.85 -7.28
CA LEU A 57 -5.38 11.71 -7.84
C LEU A 57 -5.17 12.96 -6.97
N ASP A 58 -6.26 13.57 -6.48
CA ASP A 58 -6.18 14.74 -5.60
C ASP A 58 -5.59 14.38 -4.23
N LEU A 59 -5.97 13.22 -3.69
CA LEU A 59 -5.49 12.75 -2.39
C LEU A 59 -3.97 12.57 -2.37
N ALA A 60 -3.43 11.92 -3.41
CA ALA A 60 -1.99 11.72 -3.59
C ALA A 60 -1.27 12.91 -4.25
N LYS A 61 -2.00 13.98 -4.62
CA LYS A 61 -1.48 15.13 -5.36
C LYS A 61 -0.69 14.70 -6.61
N CYS A 62 -1.30 13.85 -7.42
CA CYS A 62 -0.70 13.33 -8.65
C CYS A 62 -0.54 14.45 -9.70
N GLY A 63 0.61 14.46 -10.38
CA GLY A 63 0.83 15.23 -11.60
C GLY A 63 0.20 14.58 -12.84
N LYS A 64 0.31 15.24 -13.99
CA LYS A 64 -0.29 14.77 -15.27
C LYS A 64 0.29 13.43 -15.75
N ASP A 65 1.57 13.20 -15.48
CA ASP A 65 2.31 11.99 -15.87
C ASP A 65 2.28 10.90 -14.78
N GLU A 66 1.51 11.13 -13.72
CA GLU A 66 1.34 10.20 -12.61
C GLU A 66 -0.09 9.61 -12.62
N THR A 67 -0.23 8.47 -11.97
CA THR A 67 -1.51 7.86 -11.58
C THR A 67 -1.45 7.58 -10.07
N ALA A 68 -2.56 7.12 -9.49
CA ALA A 68 -2.60 6.69 -8.10
C ALA A 68 -2.45 5.16 -8.00
N VAL A 69 -1.74 4.69 -6.99
CA VAL A 69 -1.84 3.32 -6.49
C VAL A 69 -2.70 3.33 -5.23
N PHE A 70 -3.67 2.42 -5.17
CA PHE A 70 -4.43 2.12 -3.96
C PHE A 70 -4.02 0.74 -3.45
N ALA A 71 -3.57 0.67 -2.21
CA ALA A 71 -3.07 -0.56 -1.63
C ALA A 71 -3.58 -0.74 -0.21
N TRP A 72 -3.64 -1.99 0.23
CA TRP A 72 -3.98 -2.32 1.59
C TRP A 72 -3.39 -3.65 2.04
N VAL A 73 -3.21 -3.75 3.35
CA VAL A 73 -2.74 -4.96 4.02
C VAL A 73 -3.69 -5.29 5.16
N VAL A 74 -4.12 -6.55 5.24
CA VAL A 74 -5.02 -7.04 6.29
C VAL A 74 -4.23 -7.82 7.33
N PHE A 75 -4.50 -7.53 8.60
CA PHE A 75 -3.94 -8.21 9.76
C PHE A 75 -5.02 -8.74 10.69
N GLU A 76 -4.63 -9.68 11.55
CA GLU A 76 -5.51 -10.30 12.54
C GLU A 76 -6.09 -9.30 13.55
N SER A 77 -5.26 -8.35 14.02
CA SER A 77 -5.62 -7.28 14.96
C SER A 77 -4.63 -6.12 14.84
N ARG A 78 -4.87 -5.02 15.56
CA ARG A 78 -3.93 -3.90 15.63
C ARG A 78 -2.60 -4.30 16.25
N GLU A 79 -2.64 -5.11 17.31
CA GLU A 79 -1.45 -5.60 18.00
C GLU A 79 -0.62 -6.51 17.08
N ALA A 80 -1.28 -7.37 16.30
CA ALA A 80 -0.62 -8.20 15.30
C ALA A 80 0.04 -7.34 14.20
N ARG A 81 -0.67 -6.31 13.73
CA ARG A 81 -0.14 -5.34 12.76
C ARG A 81 1.07 -4.59 13.31
N ASP A 82 1.01 -4.10 14.55
CA ASP A 82 2.11 -3.35 15.16
C ASP A 82 3.36 -4.23 15.29
N ALA A 83 3.20 -5.48 15.75
CA ALA A 83 4.30 -6.44 15.85
C ALA A 83 4.84 -6.87 14.47
N ALA A 84 4.00 -6.97 13.45
CA ALA A 84 4.41 -7.26 12.08
C ALA A 84 5.24 -6.09 11.51
N ASN A 85 4.71 -4.86 11.60
CA ASN A 85 5.36 -3.66 11.08
C ASN A 85 6.72 -3.42 11.76
N GLU A 86 6.86 -3.70 13.06
CA GLU A 86 8.17 -3.63 13.73
C GLU A 86 9.20 -4.59 13.10
N LYS A 87 8.82 -5.84 12.80
CA LYS A 87 9.73 -6.80 12.17
C LYS A 87 10.06 -6.43 10.75
N ILE A 88 9.04 -6.03 9.99
CA ILE A 88 9.13 -5.59 8.61
C ILE A 88 10.11 -4.44 8.45
N MET A 89 10.00 -3.39 9.28
CA MET A 89 10.88 -2.22 9.22
C MET A 89 12.33 -2.56 9.58
N ASN A 90 12.56 -3.67 10.29
CA ASN A 90 13.88 -4.18 10.64
C ASN A 90 14.34 -5.32 9.71
N ASP A 91 13.54 -5.72 8.72
CA ASP A 91 13.89 -6.79 7.78
C ASP A 91 14.96 -6.27 6.81
N PRO A 92 16.14 -6.91 6.71
CA PRO A 92 17.21 -6.45 5.83
C PRO A 92 16.78 -6.31 4.37
N ARG A 93 15.84 -7.17 3.90
CA ARG A 93 15.31 -7.11 2.53
C ARG A 93 14.59 -5.79 2.27
N MET A 94 13.91 -5.24 3.28
CA MET A 94 13.23 -3.95 3.14
C MET A 94 14.19 -2.79 3.04
N LEU A 95 15.29 -2.83 3.80
CA LEU A 95 16.35 -1.82 3.70
C LEU A 95 17.00 -1.81 2.32
N GLU A 96 17.16 -2.98 1.69
CA GLU A 96 17.69 -3.10 0.33
C GLU A 96 16.70 -2.61 -0.75
N LEU A 97 15.40 -2.76 -0.51
CA LEU A 97 14.34 -2.33 -1.44
C LEU A 97 14.05 -0.82 -1.38
N MET A 98 14.43 -0.15 -0.28
CA MET A 98 14.28 1.30 -0.12
C MET A 98 15.45 2.05 -0.77
N ASP A 99 15.36 2.26 -2.09
CA ASP A 99 16.28 3.16 -2.80
C ASP A 99 15.95 4.63 -2.49
N THR A 100 16.75 5.23 -1.61
CA THR A 100 16.61 6.65 -1.24
C THR A 100 17.17 7.62 -2.28
N ASP A 101 18.04 7.15 -3.17
CA ASP A 101 18.72 7.98 -4.17
C ASP A 101 17.89 8.09 -5.45
N ASN A 102 17.13 7.05 -5.79
CA ASN A 102 16.22 7.04 -6.94
C ASN A 102 14.86 6.37 -6.61
N PRO A 103 14.04 7.00 -5.75
CA PRO A 103 12.81 6.41 -5.30
C PRO A 103 11.81 6.21 -6.46
N ILE A 104 11.15 5.04 -6.50
CA ILE A 104 10.14 4.72 -7.52
C ILE A 104 8.92 5.66 -7.40
N PHE A 105 8.59 6.08 -6.19
CA PHE A 105 7.54 7.05 -5.89
C PHE A 105 7.94 7.95 -4.71
N ASP A 106 7.27 9.08 -4.58
CA ASP A 106 7.50 10.02 -3.49
C ASP A 106 6.70 9.63 -2.25
N CYS A 107 7.36 8.95 -1.30
CA CYS A 107 6.76 8.53 -0.03
C CYS A 107 6.18 9.69 0.79
N ALA A 108 6.66 10.93 0.63
CA ALA A 108 6.14 12.07 1.39
C ALA A 108 4.74 12.50 0.93
N ARG A 109 4.33 12.11 -0.28
CA ARG A 109 2.98 12.34 -0.82
C ARG A 109 2.01 11.18 -0.56
N MET A 110 2.48 10.07 -0.01
CA MET A 110 1.63 8.93 0.32
C MET A 110 0.66 9.27 1.46
N ALA A 111 -0.62 9.00 1.24
CA ALA A 111 -1.60 8.93 2.32
C ALA A 111 -1.60 7.51 2.89
N MET A 112 -1.42 7.37 4.20
CA MET A 112 -1.41 6.09 4.92
C MET A 112 -2.23 6.19 6.20
N GLY A 113 -2.94 5.13 6.56
CA GLY A 113 -3.65 5.04 7.83
C GLY A 113 -4.00 3.61 8.24
N GLY A 114 -4.17 3.40 9.54
CA GLY A 114 -4.66 2.15 10.12
C GLY A 114 -6.16 2.22 10.41
N PHE A 115 -6.90 1.17 10.06
CA PHE A 115 -8.35 1.11 10.12
C PHE A 115 -8.81 -0.18 10.79
N ARG A 116 -9.82 -0.05 11.65
CA ARG A 116 -10.53 -1.20 12.22
C ARG A 116 -11.66 -1.60 11.27
N GLY A 117 -11.71 -2.86 10.88
CA GLY A 117 -12.73 -3.37 9.96
C GLY A 117 -14.12 -3.25 10.56
N LEU A 118 -15.00 -2.47 9.91
CA LEU A 118 -16.39 -2.28 10.35
C LEU A 118 -17.33 -3.32 9.72
N VAL A 119 -17.17 -3.56 8.41
CA VAL A 119 -17.92 -4.54 7.60
C VAL A 119 -16.96 -5.08 6.54
N GLY A 120 -17.08 -6.36 6.18
CA GLY A 120 -16.30 -6.98 5.10
C GLY A 120 -16.67 -8.45 4.97
N GLU A 121 -16.17 -9.13 3.95
CA GLU A 121 -16.19 -10.59 3.82
C GLU A 121 -14.75 -11.02 3.55
N GLN A 122 -14.33 -12.18 4.05
CA GLN A 122 -13.01 -12.70 3.72
C GLN A 122 -13.09 -13.34 2.34
N PHE A 123 -12.30 -12.88 1.38
CA PHE A 123 -12.20 -13.56 0.09
C PHE A 123 -11.57 -14.93 0.33
N SER A 124 -12.32 -16.00 0.09
CA SER A 124 -11.92 -17.39 0.28
C SER A 124 -11.06 -17.92 -0.86
#